data_AF-A0A7X4EVP2-F1
#
_entry.id   AF-A0A7X4EVP2-F1
#
_cell.length_a   1.000
_cell.length_b   1.000
_cell.length_c   1.000
_cell.angle_alpha   90.00
_cell.angle_beta   90.00
_cell.angle_gamma   90.00
#
_symmetry.space_group_name_H-M   'P 1'
#
loop_
_entity.id
_entity.type
_entity.pdbx_description
1 polymer ?
#
loop_
_entity_poly.entity_id
_entity_poly.type
_entity_poly.pdbx_seq_one_letter_code
_entity_poly.pdbx_strand_id
1 'polypeptide(L)'
;MTDDAADSAARNLAGQLGWPCFKRWLTLPDGRVPTFGSGSLFVNGDDLVVKGEKSLQLPSAASVEERFDPEKFRRQLATEAGVVSDPPEASRVQRAGEIPGLIYRPGFITEEDEAKLVALIDGAEWSTELRRRVQHYGWRYDYTQRQIDESMRAGELPAWARELAQRLVDEGWMQDLPDQVIVNEYCGNQGISRHIDQPRVFAEYVATISLLETWGMVFRRRNSKRKVEIPLERRSIAVLTGDARYKWTHEIPNRKTELLMDQHGKRRRVVRSRRISLTFRKTRQRRNA
;
A
#
# COMPACT_ATOMS: atom_id res chain seq x y z
N MET A 1 11.20 -3.70 -2.87
CA MET A 1 10.66 -4.54 -1.79
C MET A 1 11.77 -4.62 -0.76
N THR A 2 11.53 -4.15 0.45
CA THR A 2 12.35 -4.60 1.58
C THR A 2 12.20 -6.12 1.65
N ASP A 3 13.26 -6.83 2.01
CA ASP A 3 13.21 -8.30 2.07
C ASP A 3 12.05 -8.79 2.97
N ASP A 4 11.67 -8.01 3.99
CA ASP A 4 10.60 -8.33 4.95
C ASP A 4 9.17 -8.34 4.37
N ALA A 5 8.84 -7.42 3.45
CA ALA A 5 7.49 -7.36 2.86
C ALA A 5 7.27 -8.46 1.83
N ALA A 6 8.33 -8.78 1.06
CA ALA A 6 8.32 -9.91 0.14
C ALA A 6 8.26 -11.24 0.91
N ASP A 7 8.98 -11.35 2.03
CA ASP A 7 8.96 -12.54 2.89
C ASP A 7 7.57 -12.76 3.52
N SER A 8 6.92 -11.70 3.98
CA SER A 8 5.57 -11.77 4.55
C SER A 8 4.52 -12.24 3.53
N ALA A 9 4.56 -11.72 2.30
CA ALA A 9 3.67 -12.15 1.23
C ALA A 9 3.93 -13.61 0.81
N ALA A 10 5.21 -14.01 0.74
CA ALA A 10 5.60 -15.37 0.40
C ALA A 10 5.13 -16.39 1.46
N ARG A 11 5.25 -16.05 2.75
CA ARG A 11 4.75 -16.87 3.87
C ARG A 11 3.23 -17.05 3.79
N ASN A 12 2.48 -15.97 3.60
CA ASN A 12 1.01 -16.03 3.52
C ASN A 12 0.55 -16.92 2.36
N LEU A 13 1.16 -16.75 1.18
CA LEU A 13 0.84 -17.56 0.01
C LEU A 13 1.16 -19.04 0.24
N ALA A 14 2.35 -19.34 0.78
CA ALA A 14 2.75 -20.71 1.09
C ALA A 14 1.81 -21.38 2.09
N GLY A 15 1.36 -20.66 3.11
CA GLY A 15 0.39 -21.15 4.09
C GLY A 15 -0.98 -21.45 3.48
N GLN A 16 -1.49 -20.55 2.63
CA GLN A 16 -2.77 -20.74 1.94
C GLN A 16 -2.76 -21.94 0.98
N LEU A 17 -1.65 -22.15 0.28
CA LEU A 17 -1.50 -23.25 -0.68
C LEU A 17 -1.07 -24.57 -0.03
N GLY A 18 -0.83 -24.58 1.28
CA GLY A 18 -0.37 -25.77 2.00
C GLY A 18 1.02 -26.23 1.56
N TRP A 19 1.85 -25.34 1.04
CA TRP A 19 3.17 -25.68 0.55
C TRP A 19 4.12 -26.04 1.69
N PRO A 20 4.99 -27.06 1.52
CA PRO A 20 5.87 -27.54 2.57
C PRO A 20 7.09 -26.63 2.80
N CYS A 21 6.88 -25.31 2.80
CA CYS A 21 7.91 -24.28 2.91
C CYS A 21 8.20 -23.88 4.36
N PHE A 22 7.50 -24.46 5.32
CA PHE A 22 7.71 -24.23 6.75
C PHE A 22 8.38 -25.44 7.40
N LYS A 23 9.38 -25.18 8.25
CA LYS A 23 10.05 -26.18 9.07
C LYS A 23 9.90 -25.82 10.53
N ARG A 24 9.53 -26.78 11.37
CA ARG A 24 9.40 -26.58 12.81
C ARG A 24 10.70 -26.97 13.50
N TRP A 25 11.14 -26.10 14.40
CA TRP A 25 12.34 -26.24 15.21
C TRP A 25 11.92 -26.36 16.66
N LEU A 26 12.35 -27.43 17.33
CA LEU A 26 12.18 -27.60 18.77
C LEU A 26 13.51 -27.26 19.45
N THR A 27 13.50 -26.28 20.34
CA THR A 27 14.66 -25.96 21.19
C THR A 27 14.40 -26.47 22.60
N LEU A 28 15.33 -27.23 23.14
CA LEU A 28 15.26 -27.79 24.49
C LEU A 28 16.32 -27.13 25.37
N PRO A 29 15.99 -26.69 26.59
CA PRO A 29 16.98 -26.22 27.55
C PRO A 29 17.78 -27.40 28.12
N ASP A 30 18.92 -27.10 28.74
CA ASP A 30 19.72 -28.08 29.47
C ASP A 30 18.87 -28.80 30.52
N GLY A 31 18.85 -30.13 30.46
CA GLY A 31 18.07 -30.93 31.38
C GLY A 31 17.77 -32.32 30.86
N ARG A 32 16.80 -32.98 31.52
CA ARG A 32 16.31 -34.30 31.11
C ARG A 32 14.89 -34.12 30.57
N VAL A 33 14.63 -34.70 29.40
CA VAL A 33 13.27 -34.77 28.83
C VAL A 33 12.72 -36.18 29.08
N PRO A 34 11.71 -36.34 29.93
CA PRO A 34 11.09 -37.64 30.15
C PRO A 34 10.52 -38.22 28.85
N THR A 35 10.81 -39.49 28.59
CA THR A 35 10.29 -40.22 27.43
C THR A 35 9.37 -41.35 27.88
N PHE A 36 8.27 -41.55 27.17
CA PHE A 36 7.27 -42.59 27.43
C PHE A 36 7.04 -43.45 26.19
N GLY A 37 6.53 -44.67 26.36
CA GLY A 37 6.24 -45.62 25.27
C GLY A 37 7.30 -46.70 25.07
N SER A 38 6.97 -47.71 24.27
CA SER A 38 7.77 -48.92 24.03
C SER A 38 8.90 -48.75 23.02
N GLY A 39 8.92 -47.65 22.26
CA GLY A 39 9.98 -47.34 21.29
C GLY A 39 11.31 -46.92 21.92
N SER A 40 12.31 -46.68 21.07
CA SER A 40 13.60 -46.10 21.44
C SER A 40 13.84 -44.74 20.77
N LEU A 41 14.58 -43.88 21.46
CA LEU A 41 14.93 -42.53 21.03
C LEU A 41 16.43 -42.35 21.22
N PHE A 42 17.17 -42.06 20.17
CA PHE A 42 18.61 -41.87 20.21
C PHE A 42 19.07 -40.89 19.13
N VAL A 43 20.20 -40.23 19.36
CA VAL A 43 20.81 -39.33 18.41
C VAL A 43 21.77 -40.13 17.52
N ASN A 44 21.70 -39.92 16.21
CA ASN A 44 22.60 -40.51 15.22
C ASN A 44 23.13 -39.41 14.30
N GLY A 45 24.35 -38.94 14.54
CA GLY A 45 24.87 -37.75 13.87
C GLY A 45 24.02 -36.53 14.22
N ASP A 46 23.47 -35.88 13.19
CA ASP A 46 22.62 -34.69 13.33
C ASP A 46 21.13 -35.04 13.50
N ASP A 47 20.77 -36.33 13.45
CA ASP A 47 19.38 -36.78 13.48
C ASP A 47 18.96 -37.33 14.85
N LEU A 48 17.79 -36.93 15.32
CA LEU A 48 17.10 -37.62 16.40
C LEU A 48 16.25 -38.74 15.82
N VAL A 49 16.67 -39.98 16.02
CA VAL A 49 16.01 -41.16 15.48
C VAL A 49 15.04 -41.74 16.50
N VAL A 50 13.78 -41.91 16.08
CA VAL A 50 12.73 -42.56 16.87
C VAL A 50 12.39 -43.90 16.21
N LYS A 51 12.55 -45.00 16.94
CA LYS A 51 12.15 -46.35 16.49
C LYS A 51 10.98 -46.83 17.32
N GLY A 52 9.81 -46.92 16.70
CA GLY A 52 8.54 -47.20 17.39
C GLY A 52 7.91 -45.93 17.98
N GLU A 53 6.86 -46.09 18.78
CA GLU A 53 6.16 -44.96 19.39
C GLU A 53 6.91 -44.45 20.64
N LYS A 54 7.22 -43.15 20.64
CA LYS A 54 7.81 -42.47 21.80
C LYS A 54 7.17 -41.10 21.99
N SER A 55 6.77 -40.80 23.21
CA SER A 55 6.27 -39.48 23.63
C SER A 55 7.30 -38.78 24.50
N LEU A 56 7.46 -37.48 24.32
CA LEU A 56 8.37 -36.63 25.09
C LEU A 56 7.55 -35.63 25.92
N GLN A 57 7.80 -35.55 27.22
CA GLN A 57 7.21 -34.49 28.04
C GLN A 57 8.13 -33.29 28.04
N LEU A 58 7.82 -32.32 27.19
CA LEU A 58 8.64 -31.12 27.02
C LEU A 58 8.59 -30.24 28.29
N PRO A 59 9.74 -29.72 28.77
CA PRO A 59 9.76 -28.77 29.87
C PRO A 59 9.11 -27.44 29.45
N SER A 60 8.60 -26.67 30.40
CA SER A 60 7.94 -25.37 30.12
C SER A 60 8.83 -24.36 29.41
N ALA A 61 10.16 -24.50 29.51
CA ALA A 61 11.13 -23.66 28.83
C ALA A 61 11.52 -24.15 27.42
N ALA A 62 10.96 -25.26 26.94
CA ALA A 62 11.11 -25.66 25.54
C ALA A 62 10.34 -24.70 24.62
N SER A 63 10.92 -24.35 23.48
CA SER A 63 10.26 -23.52 22.46
C SER A 63 10.10 -24.28 21.16
N VAL A 64 8.99 -24.04 20.47
CA VAL A 64 8.76 -24.52 19.11
C VAL A 64 8.63 -23.31 18.20
N GLU A 65 9.56 -23.15 17.27
CA GLU A 65 9.55 -22.09 16.27
C GLU A 65 9.24 -22.67 14.91
N GLU A 66 8.40 -21.99 14.14
CA GLU A 66 8.23 -22.30 12.73
C GLU A 66 9.05 -21.32 11.89
N ARG A 67 9.92 -21.85 11.03
CA ARG A 67 10.81 -21.07 10.18
C ARG A 67 10.46 -21.29 8.72
N PHE A 68 10.37 -20.19 7.97
CA PHE A 68 10.11 -20.19 6.54
C PHE A 68 11.40 -20.49 5.75
N ASP A 69 11.29 -21.34 4.74
CA ASP A 69 12.39 -21.73 3.83
C ASP A 69 12.19 -21.04 2.47
N PRO A 70 12.83 -19.87 2.24
CA PRO A 70 12.61 -19.07 1.03
C PRO A 70 13.14 -19.76 -0.23
N GLU A 71 14.16 -20.60 -0.13
CA GLU A 71 14.66 -21.35 -1.30
C GLU A 71 13.73 -22.48 -1.70
N LYS A 72 13.15 -23.18 -0.71
CA LYS A 72 12.13 -24.19 -0.98
C LYS A 72 10.87 -23.55 -1.54
N PHE A 73 10.47 -22.37 -1.06
CA PHE A 73 9.39 -21.59 -1.65
C PHE A 73 9.64 -21.24 -3.11
N ARG A 74 10.83 -20.70 -3.45
CA ARG A 74 11.17 -20.37 -4.85
C ARG A 74 11.13 -21.59 -5.76
N ARG A 75 11.61 -22.75 -5.29
CA ARG A 75 11.53 -24.02 -6.03
C ARG A 75 10.09 -24.49 -6.21
N GLN A 76 9.26 -24.41 -5.16
CA GLN A 76 7.86 -24.79 -5.24
C GLN A 76 7.09 -23.90 -6.21
N LEU A 77 7.31 -22.59 -6.12
CA LEU A 77 6.75 -21.59 -7.03
C LEU A 77 7.12 -21.90 -8.49
N ALA A 78 8.39 -22.22 -8.79
CA ALA A 78 8.82 -22.54 -10.14
C ALA A 78 8.24 -23.86 -10.69
N THR A 79 7.89 -24.80 -9.81
CA THR A 79 7.41 -26.14 -10.20
C THR A 79 5.88 -26.19 -10.31
N GLU A 80 5.15 -25.46 -9.47
CA GLU A 80 3.69 -25.41 -9.47
C GLU A 80 3.10 -24.20 -10.24
N ALA A 81 3.92 -23.27 -10.74
CA ALA A 81 3.51 -22.13 -11.58
C ALA A 81 2.92 -22.52 -12.95
N GLY A 82 2.65 -23.81 -13.22
CA GLY A 82 1.72 -24.22 -14.27
C GLY A 82 0.23 -24.11 -13.88
N VAL A 83 -0.08 -23.96 -12.58
CA VAL A 83 -1.46 -24.00 -12.03
C VAL A 83 -1.76 -22.84 -11.05
N VAL A 84 -0.80 -21.93 -10.81
CA VAL A 84 -1.16 -20.65 -10.19
C VAL A 84 -1.82 -19.82 -11.29
N SER A 85 -3.15 -19.80 -11.33
CA SER A 85 -3.87 -18.87 -12.19
C SER A 85 -3.30 -17.48 -11.97
N ASP A 86 -3.11 -16.72 -13.06
CA ASP A 86 -2.65 -15.34 -13.00
C ASP A 86 -3.31 -14.65 -11.80
N PRO A 87 -2.53 -13.95 -10.96
CA PRO A 87 -3.10 -13.21 -9.84
C PRO A 87 -4.28 -12.39 -10.38
N PRO A 88 -5.40 -12.31 -9.64
CA PRO A 88 -6.61 -11.65 -10.12
C PRO A 88 -6.23 -10.31 -10.71
N GLU A 89 -6.84 -9.95 -11.85
CA GLU A 89 -6.48 -8.88 -12.80
C GLU A 89 -6.14 -7.51 -12.16
N ALA A 90 -6.42 -7.34 -10.86
CA ALA A 90 -6.02 -6.26 -9.97
C ALA A 90 -4.52 -6.21 -9.57
N SER A 91 -3.69 -7.22 -9.82
CA SER A 91 -2.29 -7.21 -9.35
C SER A 91 -1.27 -6.56 -10.30
N ARG A 92 -1.71 -6.02 -11.46
CA ARG A 92 -0.78 -5.26 -12.31
C ARG A 92 -0.47 -3.94 -11.63
N VAL A 93 0.64 -3.90 -10.88
CA VAL A 93 1.40 -2.66 -10.68
C VAL A 93 1.82 -2.20 -12.07
N GLN A 94 1.00 -1.36 -12.69
CA GLN A 94 1.39 -0.71 -13.91
C GLN A 94 2.39 0.35 -13.49
N ARG A 95 3.67 0.11 -13.77
CA ARG A 95 4.51 1.26 -14.15
C ARG A 95 3.78 1.83 -15.36
N ALA A 96 3.19 3.01 -15.21
CA ALA A 96 2.78 3.76 -16.38
C ALA A 96 4.09 4.07 -17.12
N GLY A 97 4.54 3.18 -18.02
CA GLY A 97 5.87 3.21 -18.61
C GLY A 97 6.18 4.54 -19.30
N GLU A 98 5.13 5.32 -19.58
CA GLU A 98 5.19 6.67 -20.10
C GLU A 98 5.70 7.72 -19.09
N ILE A 99 5.55 7.51 -17.78
CA ILE A 99 5.95 8.45 -16.71
C ILE A 99 6.88 7.74 -15.70
N PRO A 100 8.21 7.90 -15.84
CA PRO A 100 9.15 7.32 -14.89
C PRO A 100 8.87 7.78 -13.45
N GLY A 101 8.82 6.83 -12.51
CA GLY A 101 8.54 7.08 -11.09
C GLY A 101 7.05 7.20 -10.73
N LEU A 102 6.13 7.01 -11.68
CA LEU A 102 4.70 6.81 -11.37
C LEU A 102 4.42 5.32 -11.21
N ILE A 103 3.81 4.96 -10.09
CA ILE A 103 3.38 3.60 -9.76
C ILE A 103 1.86 3.63 -9.59
N TYR A 104 1.14 2.70 -10.23
CA TYR A 104 -0.32 2.65 -10.18
C TYR A 104 -0.81 1.22 -9.95
N ARG A 105 -1.81 1.05 -9.07
CA ARG A 105 -2.53 -0.22 -8.85
C ARG A 105 -4.04 0.03 -8.75
N PRO A 106 -4.87 -0.56 -9.64
CA PRO A 106 -6.32 -0.59 -9.47
C PRO A 106 -6.71 -1.53 -8.33
N GLY A 107 -7.89 -1.35 -7.74
CA GLY A 107 -8.39 -2.25 -6.67
C GLY A 107 -7.47 -2.32 -5.44
N PHE A 108 -6.83 -1.21 -5.07
CA PHE A 108 -5.96 -1.09 -3.91
C PHE A 108 -6.71 -1.36 -2.59
N ILE A 109 -7.96 -0.90 -2.49
CA ILE A 109 -8.88 -1.18 -1.39
C ILE A 109 -10.11 -1.94 -1.88
N THR A 110 -10.81 -2.61 -0.96
CA THR A 110 -12.07 -3.30 -1.25
C THR A 110 -13.25 -2.32 -1.34
N GLU A 111 -14.41 -2.78 -1.81
CA GLU A 111 -15.62 -1.96 -1.80
C GLU A 111 -16.11 -1.67 -0.37
N GLU A 112 -15.92 -2.60 0.55
CA GLU A 112 -16.27 -2.45 1.96
C GLU A 112 -15.39 -1.40 2.64
N ASP A 113 -14.08 -1.46 2.42
CA ASP A 113 -13.14 -0.45 2.94
C ASP A 113 -13.48 0.94 2.44
N GLU A 114 -13.80 1.06 1.14
CA GLU A 114 -14.22 2.33 0.56
C GLU A 114 -15.50 2.86 1.19
N ALA A 115 -16.53 2.01 1.39
CA ALA A 115 -17.77 2.42 2.01
C ALA A 115 -17.54 2.93 3.45
N LYS A 116 -16.73 2.23 4.24
CA LYS A 116 -16.34 2.64 5.60
C LYS A 116 -15.60 3.97 5.60
N LEU A 117 -14.60 4.13 4.71
CA LEU A 117 -13.84 5.37 4.60
C LEU A 117 -14.72 6.55 4.20
N VAL A 118 -15.61 6.38 3.22
CA VAL A 118 -16.53 7.43 2.78
C VAL A 118 -17.45 7.85 3.92
N ALA A 119 -17.99 6.92 4.70
CA ALA A 119 -18.84 7.24 5.84
C ALA A 119 -18.08 8.05 6.92
N LEU A 120 -16.85 7.66 7.24
CA LEU A 120 -15.99 8.38 8.20
C LEU A 120 -15.66 9.79 7.71
N ILE A 121 -15.33 9.93 6.43
CA ILE A 121 -14.99 11.21 5.80
C ILE A 121 -16.22 12.12 5.75
N ASP A 122 -17.38 11.60 5.37
CA ASP A 122 -18.61 12.40 5.25
C ASP A 122 -19.16 12.85 6.60
N GLY A 123 -18.89 12.09 7.66
CA GLY A 123 -19.20 12.45 9.04
C GLY A 123 -18.25 13.50 9.65
N ALA A 124 -17.12 13.81 9.00
CA ALA A 124 -16.17 14.81 9.47
C ALA A 124 -16.43 16.20 8.89
N GLU A 125 -15.88 17.23 9.54
CA GLU A 125 -16.03 18.62 9.10
C GLU A 125 -15.27 18.88 7.80
N TRP A 126 -15.93 19.58 6.86
CA TRP A 126 -15.34 19.99 5.58
C TRP A 126 -14.97 21.47 5.57
N SER A 127 -13.73 21.77 5.17
CA SER A 127 -13.37 23.14 4.81
C SER A 127 -13.86 23.48 3.39
N THR A 128 -14.44 24.67 3.24
CA THR A 128 -14.98 25.24 2.01
C THR A 128 -14.19 26.43 1.48
N GLU A 129 -12.99 26.68 2.04
CA GLU A 129 -12.11 27.79 1.62
C GLU A 129 -11.69 27.72 0.15
N LEU A 130 -11.67 26.51 -0.41
CA LEU A 130 -11.40 26.26 -1.80
C LEU A 130 -12.71 25.94 -2.54
N ARG A 131 -12.71 26.14 -3.87
CA ARG A 131 -13.84 25.73 -4.72
C ARG A 131 -14.26 24.28 -4.52
N ARG A 132 -13.29 23.41 -4.24
CA ARG A 132 -13.48 22.01 -3.88
C ARG A 132 -13.40 21.89 -2.36
N ARG A 133 -14.19 21.03 -1.72
CA ARG A 133 -14.10 20.86 -0.28
C ARG A 133 -12.87 20.04 0.09
N VAL A 134 -12.27 20.35 1.23
CA VAL A 134 -11.06 19.65 1.71
C VAL A 134 -11.14 19.33 3.19
N GLN A 135 -10.46 18.26 3.60
CA GLN A 135 -10.16 17.96 4.99
C GLN A 135 -8.65 17.79 5.13
N HIS A 136 -8.09 18.28 6.24
CA HIS A 136 -6.66 18.23 6.52
C HIS A 136 -6.43 17.50 7.84
N TYR A 137 -5.58 16.46 7.79
CA TYR A 137 -5.18 15.67 8.95
C TYR A 137 -3.66 15.66 9.11
N GLY A 138 -3.20 15.59 10.36
CA GLY A 138 -1.78 15.63 10.72
C GLY A 138 -1.21 17.06 10.66
N TRP A 139 -0.91 17.54 9.46
CA TRP A 139 -0.45 18.92 9.23
C TRP A 139 -1.47 19.69 8.39
N ARG A 140 -1.84 20.90 8.84
CA ARG A 140 -2.59 21.85 8.02
C ARG A 140 -1.61 22.56 7.08
N TYR A 141 -2.01 22.71 5.82
CA TYR A 141 -1.22 23.38 4.78
C TYR A 141 -1.81 24.76 4.55
N ASP A 142 -1.04 25.82 4.77
CA ASP A 142 -1.49 27.18 4.52
C ASP A 142 -1.46 27.49 3.01
N TYR A 143 -2.64 27.66 2.43
CA TYR A 143 -2.80 27.97 1.01
C TYR A 143 -2.39 29.40 0.64
N THR A 144 -2.40 30.33 1.59
CA THR A 144 -2.00 31.73 1.40
C THR A 144 -0.48 31.87 1.43
N GLN A 145 0.19 31.19 2.37
CA GLN A 145 1.64 31.30 2.55
C GLN A 145 2.44 30.21 1.82
N ARG A 146 1.79 29.16 1.31
CA ARG A 146 2.42 27.98 0.68
C ARG A 146 3.49 27.33 1.58
N GLN A 147 3.28 27.38 2.89
CA GLN A 147 4.15 26.79 3.90
C GLN A 147 3.33 25.85 4.79
N ILE A 148 4.02 24.87 5.38
CA ILE A 148 3.54 24.26 6.61
C ILE A 148 4.03 25.15 7.73
N ASP A 149 3.12 25.70 8.50
CA ASP A 149 3.46 26.39 9.73
C ASP A 149 3.66 25.34 10.83
N GLU A 150 4.80 25.41 11.52
CA GLU A 150 5.11 24.56 12.68
C GLU A 150 4.09 24.78 13.81
N SER A 151 3.41 25.94 13.83
CA SER A 151 2.28 26.24 14.73
C SER A 151 0.97 25.51 14.35
N MET A 152 0.91 24.87 13.17
CA MET A 152 -0.30 24.27 12.58
C MET A 152 -0.27 22.74 12.49
N ARG A 153 0.41 22.06 13.44
CA ARG A 153 0.19 20.63 13.67
C ARG A 153 -1.28 20.43 14.06
N ALA A 154 -2.07 19.87 13.16
CA ALA A 154 -3.50 19.65 13.31
C ALA A 154 -3.85 18.50 14.27
N GLY A 155 -2.85 17.94 14.95
CA GLY A 155 -2.95 16.75 15.79
C GLY A 155 -2.28 15.53 15.16
N GLU A 156 -2.50 14.35 15.73
CA GLU A 156 -2.14 13.09 15.10
C GLU A 156 -3.10 12.75 13.94
N LEU A 157 -2.70 11.85 13.06
CA LEU A 157 -3.64 11.28 12.09
C LEU A 157 -4.76 10.55 12.83
N PRO A 158 -6.03 10.70 12.42
CA PRO A 158 -7.12 9.88 12.96
C PRO A 158 -6.86 8.40 12.68
N ALA A 159 -7.45 7.50 13.47
CA ALA A 159 -7.16 6.07 13.46
C ALA A 159 -7.20 5.45 12.04
N TRP A 160 -8.27 5.73 11.28
CA TRP A 160 -8.41 5.25 9.90
C TRP A 160 -7.28 5.69 8.98
N ALA A 161 -6.79 6.93 9.15
CA ALA A 161 -5.70 7.47 8.34
C ALA A 161 -4.36 6.91 8.79
N ARG A 162 -4.17 6.69 10.09
CA ARG A 162 -2.97 6.06 10.65
C ARG A 162 -2.84 4.60 10.17
N GLU A 163 -3.93 3.84 10.16
CA GLU A 163 -3.97 2.46 9.65
C GLU A 163 -3.61 2.40 8.17
N LEU A 164 -4.19 3.28 7.34
CA LEU A 164 -3.82 3.37 5.92
C LEU A 164 -2.37 3.81 5.75
N ALA A 165 -1.88 4.78 6.52
CA ALA A 165 -0.49 5.24 6.47
C ALA A 165 0.49 4.09 6.79
N GLN A 166 0.18 3.26 7.79
CA GLN A 166 0.98 2.09 8.13
C GLN A 166 0.96 1.05 7.01
N ARG A 167 -0.24 0.73 6.48
CA ARG A 167 -0.41 -0.18 5.34
C ARG A 167 0.39 0.27 4.11
N LEU A 168 0.47 1.57 3.85
CA LEU A 168 1.29 2.11 2.74
C LEU A 168 2.78 1.82 2.92
N VAL A 169 3.29 1.81 4.15
CA VAL A 169 4.69 1.47 4.43
C VAL A 169 4.90 -0.05 4.38
N ASP A 170 4.03 -0.81 5.05
CA ASP A 170 4.14 -2.27 5.16
C ASP A 170 4.07 -2.96 3.78
N GLU A 171 3.19 -2.48 2.90
CA GLU A 171 3.09 -2.97 1.52
C GLU A 171 4.15 -2.34 0.57
N GLY A 172 5.00 -1.43 1.06
CA GLY A 172 6.11 -0.84 0.31
C GLY A 172 5.71 0.24 -0.71
N TRP A 173 4.53 0.85 -0.57
CA TRP A 173 4.09 1.99 -1.37
C TRP A 173 4.81 3.29 -1.01
N MET A 174 5.20 3.44 0.25
CA MET A 174 5.95 4.58 0.76
C MET A 174 7.10 4.09 1.65
N GLN A 175 8.24 4.78 1.62
CA GLN A 175 9.39 4.44 2.47
C GLN A 175 9.24 5.00 3.89
N ASP A 176 8.71 6.21 4.00
CA ASP A 176 8.51 6.89 5.28
C ASP A 176 7.03 6.85 5.68
N LEU A 177 6.76 6.67 6.97
CA LEU A 177 5.41 6.73 7.51
C LEU A 177 4.79 8.13 7.29
N PRO A 178 3.74 8.25 6.47
CA PRO A 178 3.10 9.53 6.20
C PRO A 178 2.54 10.14 7.49
N ASP A 179 2.76 11.44 7.66
CA ASP A 179 2.26 12.21 8.80
C ASP A 179 1.27 13.30 8.37
N GLN A 180 0.93 13.37 7.08
CA GLN A 180 -0.04 14.31 6.54
C GLN A 180 -0.97 13.61 5.55
N VAL A 181 -2.27 13.85 5.71
CA VAL A 181 -3.32 13.44 4.75
C VAL A 181 -4.17 14.63 4.38
N ILE A 182 -4.37 14.85 3.08
CA ILE A 182 -5.42 15.73 2.58
C ILE A 182 -6.50 14.91 1.89
N VAL A 183 -7.74 15.13 2.30
CA VAL A 183 -8.93 14.63 1.60
C VAL A 183 -9.42 15.74 0.68
N ASN A 184 -9.62 15.44 -0.59
CA ASN A 184 -10.20 16.37 -1.55
C ASN A 184 -11.50 15.77 -2.10
N GLU A 185 -12.60 16.53 -2.02
CA GLU A 185 -13.85 16.19 -2.67
C GLU A 185 -14.03 17.04 -3.92
N TYR A 186 -14.28 16.38 -5.05
CA TYR A 186 -14.58 17.00 -6.32
C TYR A 186 -15.99 16.63 -6.75
N CYS A 187 -16.79 17.65 -7.09
CA CYS A 187 -18.16 17.48 -7.59
C CYS A 187 -18.30 18.04 -9.01
N GLY A 188 -18.99 17.29 -9.88
CA GLY A 188 -19.36 17.72 -11.23
C GLY A 188 -18.16 18.16 -12.07
N ASN A 189 -18.08 19.46 -12.36
CA ASN A 189 -17.03 20.03 -13.21
C ASN A 189 -15.76 20.45 -12.46
N GLN A 190 -15.67 20.22 -11.16
CA GLN A 190 -14.51 20.62 -10.39
C GLN A 190 -13.22 19.94 -10.85
N GLY A 191 -12.09 20.51 -10.44
CA GLY A 191 -10.77 20.04 -10.77
C GLY A 191 -9.71 20.73 -9.93
N ILE A 192 -8.45 20.41 -10.20
CA ILE A 192 -7.29 21.05 -9.61
C ILE A 192 -6.32 21.43 -10.72
N SER A 193 -5.88 22.69 -10.71
CA SER A 193 -4.96 23.24 -11.70
C SER A 193 -3.61 22.53 -11.66
N ARG A 194 -2.91 22.51 -12.79
CA ARG A 194 -1.55 22.01 -12.94
C ARG A 194 -0.59 22.47 -11.84
N HIS A 195 -0.02 21.51 -11.12
CA HIS A 195 0.97 21.77 -10.06
C HIS A 195 1.90 20.57 -9.83
N ILE A 196 2.86 20.74 -8.92
CA ILE A 196 3.58 19.65 -8.24
C ILE A 196 3.35 19.80 -6.74
N ASP A 197 3.39 18.71 -5.98
CA ASP A 197 3.46 18.77 -4.52
C ASP A 197 4.74 19.47 -4.07
N GLN A 198 4.61 20.40 -3.11
CA GLN A 198 5.70 21.28 -2.67
C GLN A 198 6.97 20.49 -2.28
N PRO A 199 8.06 20.54 -3.08
CA PRO A 199 9.25 19.74 -2.84
C PRO A 199 10.04 20.13 -1.59
N ARG A 200 9.85 21.37 -1.11
CA ARG A 200 10.48 21.87 0.12
C ARG A 200 9.77 21.38 1.38
N VAL A 201 8.51 21.01 1.25
CA VAL A 201 7.60 20.74 2.37
C VAL A 201 7.42 19.24 2.57
N PHE A 202 7.26 18.49 1.48
CA PHE A 202 7.00 17.06 1.53
C PHE A 202 8.21 16.26 1.04
N ALA A 203 8.47 15.11 1.68
CA ALA A 203 9.53 14.16 1.34
C ALA A 203 9.25 13.46 0.00
N GLU A 204 9.95 12.38 -0.32
CA GLU A 204 10.03 11.79 -1.66
C GLU A 204 8.68 11.28 -2.22
N TYR A 205 7.92 10.54 -1.42
CA TYR A 205 6.73 9.83 -1.89
C TYR A 205 5.45 10.65 -1.68
N VAL A 206 4.58 10.67 -2.68
CA VAL A 206 3.18 11.13 -2.58
C VAL A 206 2.28 10.01 -3.03
N ALA A 207 1.45 9.47 -2.13
CA ALA A 207 0.47 8.44 -2.47
C ALA A 207 -0.93 9.03 -2.52
N THR A 208 -1.72 8.70 -3.54
CA THR A 208 -3.10 9.13 -3.69
C THR A 208 -4.01 7.92 -3.88
N ILE A 209 -4.98 7.75 -2.99
CA ILE A 209 -6.04 6.74 -3.07
C ILE A 209 -7.31 7.42 -3.63
N SER A 210 -7.94 6.82 -4.64
CA SER A 210 -9.15 7.37 -5.29
C SER A 210 -10.40 6.62 -4.84
N LEU A 211 -11.45 7.34 -4.45
CA LEU A 211 -12.73 6.79 -4.01
C LEU A 211 -13.89 7.32 -4.89
N LEU A 212 -15.00 6.57 -4.88
CA LEU A 212 -16.29 6.81 -5.54
C LEU A 212 -16.28 6.74 -7.07
N GLU A 213 -15.48 7.55 -7.75
CA GLU A 213 -15.48 7.65 -9.21
C GLU A 213 -14.08 7.62 -9.84
N THR A 214 -14.01 7.04 -11.04
CA THR A 214 -12.82 7.04 -11.89
C THR A 214 -12.69 8.36 -12.64
N TRP A 215 -11.70 9.17 -12.33
CA TRP A 215 -11.43 10.42 -13.06
C TRP A 215 -9.99 10.44 -13.59
N GLY A 216 -9.82 10.99 -14.79
CA GLY A 216 -8.51 11.19 -15.42
C GLY A 216 -7.68 12.27 -14.72
N MET A 217 -6.45 11.89 -14.34
CA MET A 217 -5.40 12.81 -13.95
C MET A 217 -4.43 13.00 -15.12
N VAL A 218 -4.17 14.24 -15.48
CA VAL A 218 -3.29 14.61 -16.59
C VAL A 218 -1.91 14.94 -16.02
N PHE A 219 -0.89 14.23 -16.49
CA PHE A 219 0.50 14.47 -16.21
C PHE A 219 1.17 15.18 -17.40
N ARG A 220 1.96 16.21 -17.12
CA ARG A 220 2.72 16.96 -18.14
C ARG A 220 4.16 17.08 -17.71
N ARG A 221 5.08 16.69 -18.59
CA ARG A 221 6.51 16.80 -18.32
C ARG A 221 6.91 18.27 -18.43
N ARG A 222 7.59 18.80 -17.42
CA ARG A 222 8.12 20.17 -17.46
C ARG A 222 9.10 20.30 -18.63
N ASN A 223 9.08 21.45 -19.29
CA ASN A 223 9.96 21.78 -20.43
C ASN A 223 9.83 20.81 -21.61
N SER A 224 8.65 20.18 -21.77
CA SER A 224 8.37 19.26 -22.87
C SER A 224 6.89 19.35 -23.26
N LYS A 225 6.56 18.94 -24.49
CA LYS A 225 5.16 18.80 -24.95
C LYS A 225 4.53 17.47 -24.52
N ARG A 226 5.28 16.57 -23.85
CA ARG A 226 4.77 15.26 -23.41
C ARG A 226 3.65 15.44 -22.38
N LYS A 227 2.51 14.85 -22.70
CA LYS A 227 1.29 14.81 -21.89
C LYS A 227 0.78 13.37 -21.86
N VAL A 228 0.45 12.88 -20.68
CA VAL A 228 -0.12 11.55 -20.46
C VAL A 228 -1.33 11.72 -19.54
N GLU A 229 -2.40 10.99 -19.80
CA GLU A 229 -3.60 11.02 -18.95
C GLU A 229 -3.82 9.62 -18.40
N ILE A 230 -3.86 9.52 -17.07
CA ILE A 230 -4.05 8.25 -16.37
C ILE A 230 -5.44 8.26 -15.75
N PRO A 231 -6.33 7.31 -16.09
CA PRO A 231 -7.59 7.14 -15.39
C PRO A 231 -7.28 6.64 -13.97
N LEU A 232 -7.53 7.47 -12.95
CA LEU A 232 -7.40 7.03 -11.57
C LEU A 232 -8.69 6.34 -11.18
N GLU A 233 -8.70 5.01 -11.25
CA GLU A 233 -9.90 4.22 -11.02
C GLU A 233 -10.41 4.34 -9.59
N ARG A 234 -11.73 4.19 -9.42
CA ARG A 234 -12.33 3.95 -8.11
C ARG A 234 -11.56 2.83 -7.39
N ARG A 235 -11.24 3.05 -6.10
CA ARG A 235 -10.43 2.17 -5.24
C ARG A 235 -8.97 1.96 -5.65
N SER A 236 -8.44 2.75 -6.58
CA SER A 236 -7.03 2.65 -6.98
C SER A 236 -6.08 3.43 -6.06
N ILE A 237 -4.79 3.12 -6.16
CA ILE A 237 -3.68 3.93 -5.65
C ILE A 237 -2.78 4.39 -6.79
N ALA A 238 -2.30 5.63 -6.69
CA ALA A 238 -1.21 6.16 -7.49
C ALA A 238 -0.11 6.72 -6.58
N VAL A 239 1.14 6.34 -6.79
CA VAL A 239 2.30 6.83 -6.04
C VAL A 239 3.26 7.55 -6.98
N LEU A 240 3.61 8.78 -6.62
CA LEU A 240 4.57 9.62 -7.32
C LEU A 240 5.89 9.63 -6.56
N THR A 241 6.96 9.23 -7.24
CA THR A 241 8.37 9.32 -6.81
C THR A 241 9.26 9.68 -7.99
N GLY A 242 10.50 10.10 -7.74
CA GLY A 242 11.50 10.44 -8.73
C GLY A 242 10.99 11.46 -9.74
N ASP A 243 11.12 11.13 -11.02
CA ASP A 243 10.70 12.01 -12.11
C ASP A 243 9.23 12.41 -12.01
N ALA A 244 8.32 11.47 -11.74
CA ALA A 244 6.89 11.73 -11.61
C ALA A 244 6.58 12.77 -10.51
N ARG A 245 7.37 12.77 -9.43
CA ARG A 245 7.21 13.72 -8.33
C ARG A 245 7.73 15.12 -8.66
N TYR A 246 8.91 15.22 -9.28
CA TYR A 246 9.62 16.50 -9.40
C TYR A 246 9.61 17.13 -10.79
N LYS A 247 9.56 16.30 -11.84
CA LYS A 247 9.69 16.71 -13.24
C LYS A 247 8.36 16.70 -14.00
N TRP A 248 7.33 16.09 -13.44
CA TRP A 248 5.99 16.07 -14.02
C TRP A 248 5.02 16.86 -13.15
N THR A 249 4.30 17.79 -13.77
CA THR A 249 3.13 18.42 -13.14
C THR A 249 1.91 17.55 -13.34
N HIS A 250 0.95 17.58 -12.41
CA HIS A 250 -0.31 16.88 -12.53
C HIS A 250 -1.51 17.83 -12.34
N GLU A 251 -2.64 17.49 -12.97
CA GLU A 251 -3.90 18.22 -12.88
C GLU A 251 -5.10 17.28 -13.00
N ILE A 252 -6.23 17.66 -12.39
CA ILE A 252 -7.54 17.11 -12.73
C ILE A 252 -8.27 18.22 -13.47
N PRO A 253 -8.47 18.11 -14.80
CA PRO A 253 -9.10 19.18 -15.58
C PRO A 253 -10.52 19.50 -15.11
N ASN A 254 -10.90 20.77 -15.19
CA ASN A 254 -12.30 21.18 -15.04
C ASN A 254 -13.08 20.76 -16.30
N ARG A 255 -13.87 19.69 -16.19
CA ARG A 255 -14.75 19.17 -17.25
C ARG A 255 -15.90 18.40 -16.64
N LYS A 256 -17.02 18.27 -17.36
CA LYS A 256 -18.23 17.58 -16.87
C LYS A 256 -18.23 16.08 -17.10
N THR A 257 -17.36 15.57 -17.96
CA THR A 257 -17.38 14.17 -18.39
C THR A 257 -15.98 13.57 -18.46
N GLU A 258 -15.91 12.27 -18.23
CA GLU A 258 -14.77 11.40 -18.46
C GLU A 258 -14.96 10.59 -19.74
N LEU A 259 -13.87 10.24 -20.41
CA LEU A 259 -13.88 9.29 -21.53
C LEU A 259 -13.19 8.01 -21.09
N LEU A 260 -13.99 7.03 -20.63
CA LEU A 260 -13.50 5.78 -20.05
C LEU A 260 -13.73 4.61 -21.01
N MET A 261 -12.91 3.57 -20.91
CA MET A 261 -13.18 2.31 -21.61
C MET A 261 -14.25 1.52 -20.86
N ASP A 262 -15.20 0.96 -21.58
CA ASP A 262 -16.12 -0.04 -21.02
C ASP A 262 -15.50 -1.45 -21.04
N GLN A 263 -16.21 -2.41 -20.45
CA GLN A 263 -15.79 -3.82 -20.38
C GLN A 263 -15.57 -4.49 -21.74
N HIS A 264 -16.04 -3.88 -22.84
CA HIS A 264 -15.84 -4.36 -24.21
C HIS A 264 -14.77 -3.55 -24.96
N GLY A 265 -13.99 -2.73 -24.25
CA GLY A 265 -12.94 -1.88 -24.82
C GLY A 265 -13.43 -0.66 -25.60
N LYS A 266 -14.73 -0.31 -25.51
CA LYS A 266 -15.29 0.85 -26.20
C LYS A 266 -15.24 2.09 -25.32
N ARG A 267 -14.81 3.21 -25.89
CA ARG A 267 -14.82 4.50 -25.19
C ARG A 267 -16.25 4.98 -24.98
N ARG A 268 -16.61 5.27 -23.72
CA ARG A 268 -17.88 5.88 -23.31
C ARG A 268 -17.65 7.18 -22.56
N ARG A 269 -18.55 8.14 -22.79
CA ARG A 269 -18.63 9.34 -21.96
C ARG A 269 -19.39 9.03 -20.69
N VAL A 270 -18.77 9.29 -19.55
CA VAL A 270 -19.37 9.17 -18.23
C VAL A 270 -19.49 10.57 -17.65
N VAL A 271 -20.66 10.93 -17.13
CA VAL A 271 -20.88 12.21 -16.45
C VAL A 271 -20.26 12.12 -15.06
N ARG A 272 -19.44 13.11 -14.70
CA ARG A 272 -18.84 13.20 -13.36
C ARG A 272 -19.92 13.55 -12.34
N SER A 273 -19.99 12.78 -11.25
CA SER A 273 -20.81 13.14 -10.08
C SER A 273 -19.90 13.59 -8.94
N ARG A 274 -19.33 12.66 -8.17
CA ARG A 274 -18.56 12.92 -6.96
C ARG A 274 -17.35 11.99 -6.91
N ARG A 275 -16.17 12.58 -6.76
CA ARG A 275 -14.92 11.87 -6.51
C ARG A 275 -14.29 12.36 -5.21
N ILE A 276 -13.82 11.43 -4.39
CA ILE A 276 -12.97 11.74 -3.23
C ILE A 276 -11.56 11.21 -3.50
N SER A 277 -10.53 11.93 -3.05
CA SER A 277 -9.17 11.40 -3.02
C SER A 277 -8.47 11.68 -1.71
N LEU A 278 -7.72 10.69 -1.23
CA LEU A 278 -6.89 10.74 -0.03
C LEU A 278 -5.44 10.83 -0.48
N THR A 279 -4.76 11.94 -0.20
CA THR A 279 -3.35 12.12 -0.56
C THR A 279 -2.48 12.12 0.68
N PHE A 280 -1.65 11.07 0.81
CA PHE A 280 -0.73 10.81 1.90
C PHE A 280 0.68 11.31 1.57
N ARG A 281 1.28 12.03 2.51
CA ARG A 281 2.61 12.62 2.36
C ARG A 281 3.37 12.57 3.69
N LYS A 282 4.69 12.46 3.59
CA LYS A 282 5.60 12.69 4.70
C LYS A 282 6.10 14.13 4.67
N THR A 283 6.01 14.86 5.76
CA THR A 283 6.61 16.19 5.88
C THR A 283 8.13 16.11 6.04
N ARG A 284 8.85 17.06 5.44
CA ARG A 284 10.28 17.25 5.70
C ARG A 284 10.42 18.02 7.01
N GLN A 285 11.11 17.45 7.99
CA GLN A 285 11.54 18.22 9.15
C GLN A 285 12.56 19.27 8.69
N ARG A 286 12.42 20.51 9.18
CA ARG A 286 13.50 21.49 9.02
C ARG A 286 14.73 20.95 9.75
N ARG A 287 15.82 20.74 9.01
CA ARG A 287 17.14 20.64 9.65
C ARG A 287 17.40 22.03 10.21
N ASN A 288 17.43 22.15 11.53
CA ASN A 288 18.04 23.31 12.18
C ASN A 288 19.48 23.37 11.68
N ALA A 289 19.78 24.41 10.90
CA ALA A 289 21.14 24.78 10.54
C ALA A 289 21.80 25.50 11.71
#